data_AF-A0A502CW77-F1
#
_entry.id   AF-A0A502CW77-F1
#
_cell.length_a   1.000
_cell.length_b   1.000
_cell.length_c   1.000
_cell.angle_alpha   90.00
_cell.angle_beta   90.00
_cell.angle_gamma   90.00
#
_symmetry.space_group_name_H-M   'P 1'
#
loop_
_entity.id
_entity.type
_entity.pdbx_description
1 polymer ?
#
loop_
_entity_poly.entity_id
_entity_poly.type
_entity_poly.pdbx_seq_one_letter_code
_entity_poly.pdbx_strand_id
1 'polypeptide(L)'
;MATMVLVHGLFSSASTWDHLVGLFEEDPLVADIDIRTFEYPSPYLQFNRLRAIPNIDVLADSLATYLENLKRDGAGPLVLIGHSQGGLVIQRFLHRTLSRGHSHELEDVRGIVLLACPNGGSDLLVGLRRVLFGRRHAQLAGLAPLTEAVAEAHQTVVERVIFARENTGSARKIPLKAFAGQQDAVVTIASARGAFPDVGVLPGDHFSILKPSDRSDLRYCAVQREILAALHVDDEGNRRITARGHGHEGLEVPAPQEIEIIAEILDTQFAPTDSTTPGSLAARFQAQQEQAQATEDSAIAELLSAPSSVGLHRVLVNMTKERVISRQGIRVHLVDQRAPIYARLVPRDVSVEILIERRDGSLIAQEEWRRSEDYFHFMEVLAALLRTNSLMSPSFDATFWLKELVTALFRLRTERRRFALIESLDDALEYCSPQWAIYEWGIGGWYEHRLDPYIITASRLGETDWGSHMEEKTWVDARSFQYALETSRLLRLAGRLDGTDPSTGP
;
A
#
# COMPACT_ATOMS: atom_id res chain seq x y z
N MET A 1 26.27 2.49 29.11
CA MET A 1 24.82 2.29 29.26
C MET A 1 24.27 1.97 27.88
N ALA A 2 23.36 0.98 27.75
CA ALA A 2 22.72 0.72 26.46
C ALA A 2 21.79 1.90 26.12
N THR A 3 21.59 2.15 24.83
CA THR A 3 20.78 3.27 24.36
C THR A 3 19.76 2.78 23.33
N MET A 4 18.51 3.16 23.53
CA MET A 4 17.43 2.90 22.59
C MET A 4 17.13 4.17 21.81
N VAL A 5 17.14 4.10 20.48
CA VAL A 5 16.86 5.24 19.61
C VAL A 5 15.54 5.02 18.86
N LEU A 6 14.56 5.87 19.16
CA LEU A 6 13.22 5.85 18.62
C LEU A 6 13.11 6.80 17.42
N VAL A 7 12.71 6.29 16.27
CA VAL A 7 12.63 7.01 14.98
C VAL A 7 11.18 7.09 14.53
N HIS A 8 10.59 8.29 14.61
CA HIS A 8 9.17 8.51 14.28
C HIS A 8 8.88 8.43 12.77
N GLY A 9 7.60 8.37 12.40
CA GLY A 9 7.12 8.25 11.01
C GLY A 9 6.76 9.58 10.32
N LEU A 10 6.13 9.49 9.14
CA LEU A 10 5.67 10.67 8.40
C LEU A 10 4.54 11.38 9.15
N PHE A 11 4.52 12.71 9.08
CA PHE A 11 3.54 13.57 9.75
C PHE A 11 3.43 13.33 11.26
N SER A 12 4.55 13.02 11.89
CA SER A 12 4.63 12.82 13.33
C SER A 12 5.87 13.51 13.90
N SER A 13 6.03 13.43 15.21
CA SER A 13 7.21 13.89 15.93
C SER A 13 7.59 12.85 16.99
N ALA A 14 8.64 13.14 17.77
CA ALA A 14 9.05 12.33 18.91
C ALA A 14 7.88 11.97 19.85
N SER A 15 6.88 12.85 20.00
CA SER A 15 5.70 12.65 20.86
C SER A 15 4.86 11.40 20.55
N THR A 16 5.01 10.82 19.34
CA THR A 16 4.30 9.56 19.02
C THR A 16 4.73 8.40 19.92
N TRP A 17 5.89 8.51 20.57
CA TRP A 17 6.46 7.48 21.43
C TRP A 17 6.07 7.65 22.91
N ASP A 18 5.42 8.75 23.31
CA ASP A 18 5.21 9.10 24.73
C ASP A 18 4.60 7.97 25.57
N HIS A 19 3.66 7.20 25.01
CA HIS A 19 3.02 6.09 25.72
C HIS A 19 4.02 4.95 25.98
N LEU A 20 4.81 4.58 24.97
CA LEU A 20 5.84 3.55 25.11
C LEU A 20 6.96 4.02 26.04
N VAL A 21 7.41 5.27 25.90
CA VAL A 21 8.44 5.86 26.76
C VAL A 21 8.00 5.87 28.21
N GLY A 22 6.78 6.32 28.51
CA GLY A 22 6.27 6.32 29.89
C GLY A 22 6.24 4.92 30.50
N LEU A 23 5.85 3.89 29.72
CA LEU A 23 5.91 2.52 30.22
C LEU A 23 7.34 2.00 30.41
N PHE A 24 8.28 2.35 29.55
CA PHE A 24 9.68 1.97 29.69
C PHE A 24 10.35 2.64 30.90
N GLU A 25 10.06 3.92 31.15
CA GLU A 25 10.56 4.66 32.31
C GLU A 25 10.08 4.04 33.64
N GLU A 26 8.90 3.43 33.64
CA GLU A 26 8.32 2.75 34.80
C GLU A 26 8.71 1.26 34.91
N ASP A 27 9.44 0.71 33.94
CA ASP A 27 9.74 -0.72 33.89
C ASP A 27 11.16 -1.05 34.39
N PRO A 28 11.29 -1.78 35.51
CA PRO A 28 12.58 -2.19 36.06
C PRO A 28 13.44 -3.01 35.09
N LEU A 29 12.85 -3.70 34.12
CA LEU A 29 13.60 -4.54 33.18
C LEU A 29 14.36 -3.74 32.13
N VAL A 30 13.95 -2.49 31.86
CA VAL A 30 14.59 -1.60 30.88
C VAL A 30 15.04 -0.27 31.49
N ALA A 31 14.95 -0.11 32.81
CA ALA A 31 15.31 1.11 33.53
C ALA A 31 16.76 1.57 33.29
N ASP A 32 17.68 0.65 32.99
CA ASP A 32 19.08 0.93 32.71
C ASP A 32 19.37 1.26 31.23
N ILE A 33 18.34 1.45 30.41
CA ILE A 33 18.46 1.82 29.00
C ILE A 33 18.20 3.32 28.84
N ASP A 34 19.15 4.04 28.24
CA ASP A 34 18.99 5.45 27.90
C ASP A 34 18.04 5.57 26.69
N ILE A 35 16.90 6.22 26.87
CA ILE A 35 15.88 6.35 25.82
C ILE A 35 16.07 7.66 25.09
N ARG A 36 16.27 7.58 23.78
CA ARG A 36 16.50 8.72 22.90
C ARG A 36 15.51 8.73 21.76
N THR A 37 15.02 9.91 21.40
CA THR A 37 14.18 10.11 20.22
C THR A 37 14.97 10.86 19.15
N PHE A 38 15.01 10.32 17.94
CA PHE A 38 15.53 11.03 16.78
C PHE A 38 14.41 11.83 16.12
N GLU A 39 14.58 13.16 16.09
CA GLU A 39 13.60 14.08 15.53
C GLU A 39 14.06 14.60 14.17
N TYR A 40 13.15 14.59 13.20
CA TYR A 40 13.38 15.19 11.90
C TYR A 40 12.13 15.91 11.38
N PRO A 41 12.30 16.94 10.52
CA PRO A 41 11.16 17.69 9.99
C PRO A 41 10.21 16.79 9.19
N SER A 42 9.00 16.61 9.71
CA SER A 42 7.94 15.81 9.10
C SER A 42 6.59 16.56 9.11
N PRO A 43 6.52 17.78 8.52
CA PRO A 43 5.35 18.64 8.67
C PRO A 43 4.15 18.17 7.84
N TYR A 44 2.94 18.28 8.41
CA TYR A 44 1.67 18.07 7.70
C TYR A 44 1.45 19.05 6.53
N LEU A 45 1.94 20.29 6.66
CA LEU A 45 1.78 21.39 5.71
C LEU A 45 3.06 22.22 5.68
N GLN A 46 3.54 22.56 4.48
CA GLN A 46 4.71 23.42 4.31
C GLN A 46 4.31 24.81 3.80
N PHE A 47 4.30 25.79 4.70
CA PHE A 47 3.93 27.18 4.38
C PHE A 47 5.09 28.02 3.82
N ASN A 48 6.34 27.59 4.00
CA ASN A 48 7.52 28.33 3.55
C ASN A 48 8.18 27.66 2.34
N ARG A 49 8.02 28.26 1.15
CA ARG A 49 8.60 27.79 -0.12
C ARG A 49 10.13 27.80 -0.17
N LEU A 50 10.80 28.47 0.77
CA LEU A 50 12.27 28.50 0.88
C LEU A 50 12.86 27.33 1.70
N ARG A 51 12.01 26.49 2.32
CA ARG A 51 12.46 25.27 3.01
C ARG A 51 12.21 24.07 2.10
N ALA A 52 13.15 23.13 2.02
CA ALA A 52 12.94 21.84 1.36
C ALA A 52 12.53 20.80 2.41
N ILE A 53 11.59 19.90 2.08
CA ILE A 53 11.34 18.70 2.89
C ILE A 53 12.47 17.72 2.57
N PRO A 54 13.24 17.26 3.57
CA PRO A 54 14.32 16.32 3.34
C PRO A 54 13.78 15.00 2.76
N ASN A 55 14.44 14.48 1.73
CA ASN A 55 14.14 13.15 1.20
C ASN A 55 14.73 12.06 2.13
N ILE A 56 14.42 10.80 1.85
CA ILE A 56 14.83 9.67 2.70
C ILE A 56 16.36 9.52 2.82
N ASP A 57 17.13 9.90 1.78
CA ASP A 57 18.59 9.89 1.84
C ASP A 57 19.13 10.93 2.84
N VAL A 58 18.58 12.15 2.82
CA VAL A 58 18.96 13.21 3.76
C VAL A 58 18.59 12.81 5.18
N LEU A 59 17.42 12.19 5.38
CA LEU A 59 17.02 11.67 6.70
C LEU A 59 17.96 10.57 7.20
N ALA A 60 18.37 9.66 6.32
CA ALA A 60 19.33 8.61 6.65
C ALA A 60 20.71 9.16 7.02
N ASP A 61 21.23 10.13 6.27
CA ASP A 61 22.50 10.79 6.59
C ASP A 61 22.39 11.58 7.92
N SER A 62 21.23 12.22 8.18
CA SER A 62 20.98 12.91 9.45
C SER A 62 20.91 11.94 10.63
N LEU A 63 20.33 10.74 10.45
CA LEU A 63 20.33 9.68 11.47
C LEU A 63 21.76 9.20 11.73
N ALA A 64 22.58 9.01 10.69
CA ALA A 64 23.98 8.63 10.84
C ALA A 64 24.76 9.64 11.71
N THR A 65 24.63 10.94 11.41
CA THR A 65 25.25 12.00 12.21
C THR A 65 24.76 12.01 13.66
N TYR A 66 23.46 11.79 13.87
CA TYR A 66 22.89 11.72 15.22
C TYR A 66 23.47 10.55 16.02
N LEU A 67 23.52 9.35 15.44
CA LEU A 67 24.09 8.17 16.09
C LEU A 67 25.59 8.33 16.36
N GLU A 68 26.34 8.94 15.44
CA GLU A 68 27.76 9.23 15.65
C GLU A 68 27.99 10.16 16.85
N ASN A 69 27.16 11.21 16.99
CA ASN A 69 27.24 12.11 18.14
C ASN A 69 26.90 11.40 19.45
N LEU A 70 25.85 10.57 19.48
CA LEU A 70 25.53 9.76 20.65
C LEU A 70 26.71 8.87 21.06
N LYS A 71 27.38 8.22 20.11
CA LYS A 71 28.57 7.41 20.40
C LYS A 71 29.72 8.24 20.96
N ARG A 72 29.96 9.43 20.42
CA ARG A 72 30.97 10.37 20.95
C ARG A 72 30.66 10.82 22.36
N ASP A 73 29.38 10.93 22.69
CA ASP A 73 28.88 11.24 24.04
C ASP A 73 28.89 10.02 24.98
N GLY A 74 29.39 8.86 24.52
CA GLY A 74 29.57 7.65 25.32
C GLY A 74 28.36 6.71 25.33
N ALA A 75 27.42 6.87 24.39
CA ALA A 75 26.34 5.89 24.20
C ALA A 75 26.93 4.50 23.93
N GLY A 76 26.42 3.51 24.64
CA GLY A 76 26.86 2.12 24.53
C GLY A 76 26.10 1.38 23.41
N PRO A 77 25.85 0.07 23.59
CA PRO A 77 25.07 -0.72 22.64
C PRO A 77 23.73 -0.07 22.29
N LEU A 78 23.42 -0.01 20.99
CA LEU A 78 22.28 0.67 20.40
C LEU A 78 21.20 -0.32 19.97
N VAL A 79 19.96 -0.03 20.31
CA VAL A 79 18.77 -0.65 19.69
C VAL A 79 17.99 0.43 18.94
N LEU A 80 17.75 0.21 17.65
CA LEU A 80 17.01 1.16 16.81
C LEU A 80 15.55 0.71 16.69
N ILE A 81 14.61 1.59 16.96
CA ILE A 81 13.18 1.32 16.81
C ILE A 81 12.58 2.32 15.85
N GLY A 82 12.02 1.82 14.74
CA GLY A 82 11.41 2.66 13.71
C GLY A 82 9.92 2.41 13.59
N HIS A 83 9.13 3.49 13.51
CA HIS A 83 7.71 3.42 13.16
C HIS A 83 7.46 3.91 11.75
N SER A 84 6.66 3.19 10.96
CA SER A 84 6.23 3.64 9.62
C SER A 84 7.42 4.08 8.76
N GLN A 85 7.43 5.32 8.24
CA GLN A 85 8.57 5.88 7.49
C GLN A 85 9.89 5.88 8.29
N GLY A 86 9.86 5.99 9.62
CA GLY A 86 11.05 5.93 10.46
C GLY A 86 11.82 4.62 10.32
N GLY A 87 11.11 3.52 10.10
CA GLY A 87 11.74 2.23 9.76
C GLY A 87 12.45 2.25 8.41
N LEU A 88 11.92 2.99 7.42
CA LEU A 88 12.59 3.18 6.13
C LEU A 88 13.85 4.07 6.25
N VAL A 89 13.82 5.06 7.14
CA VAL A 89 15.01 5.89 7.44
C VAL A 89 16.13 5.00 7.98
N ILE A 90 15.82 4.11 8.93
CA ILE A 90 16.78 3.14 9.48
C ILE A 90 17.33 2.24 8.36
N GLN A 91 16.46 1.66 7.52
CA GLN A 91 16.90 0.78 6.44
C GLN A 91 17.80 1.51 5.43
N ARG A 92 17.45 2.76 5.09
CA ARG A 92 18.25 3.56 4.16
C ARG A 92 19.60 3.94 4.76
N PHE A 93 19.65 4.23 6.07
CA PHE A 93 20.91 4.41 6.80
C PHE A 93 21.80 3.16 6.68
N LEU A 94 21.28 1.98 7.00
CA LEU A 94 22.03 0.72 6.89
C LEU A 94 22.56 0.50 5.48
N HIS A 95 21.71 0.66 4.47
CA HIS A 95 22.09 0.49 3.08
C HIS A 95 23.24 1.42 2.67
N ARG A 96 23.16 2.70 3.04
CA ARG A 96 24.20 3.69 2.69
C ARG A 96 25.52 3.39 3.40
N THR A 97 25.48 3.05 4.68
CA THR A 97 26.68 2.69 5.46
C THR A 97 27.35 1.43 4.90
N LEU A 98 26.57 0.39 4.60
CA LEU A 98 27.10 -0.86 4.05
C LEU A 98 27.58 -0.72 2.61
N SER A 99 26.91 0.09 1.79
CA SER A 99 27.33 0.35 0.40
C SER A 99 28.65 1.11 0.32
N ARG A 100 29.01 1.87 1.37
CA ARG A 100 30.32 2.53 1.50
C ARG A 100 31.41 1.61 2.07
N GLY A 101 31.08 0.37 2.43
CA GLY A 101 32.03 -0.54 3.07
C GLY A 101 32.31 -0.19 4.54
N HIS A 102 31.41 0.54 5.19
CA HIS A 102 31.59 1.06 6.54
C HIS A 102 30.80 0.25 7.60
N SER A 103 30.67 -1.07 7.44
CA SER A 103 29.95 -1.90 8.39
C SER A 103 30.43 -1.73 9.84
N HIS A 104 31.71 -1.40 10.06
CA HIS A 104 32.30 -1.12 11.37
C HIS A 104 31.54 -0.04 12.15
N GLU A 105 30.96 0.96 11.47
CA GLU A 105 30.12 2.00 12.09
C GLU A 105 28.85 1.43 12.74
N LEU A 106 28.42 0.23 12.34
CA LEU A 106 27.23 -0.45 12.85
C LEU A 106 27.53 -1.41 14.03
N GLU A 107 28.74 -1.41 14.60
CA GLU A 107 29.16 -2.43 15.58
C GLU A 107 28.34 -2.42 16.86
N ASP A 108 27.96 -1.21 17.26
CA ASP A 108 27.18 -1.00 18.46
C ASP A 108 25.69 -1.24 18.22
N VAL A 109 25.22 -1.36 16.98
CA VAL A 109 23.81 -1.62 16.69
C VAL A 109 23.52 -3.10 16.94
N ARG A 110 22.89 -3.40 18.08
CA ARG A 110 22.61 -4.78 18.55
C ARG A 110 21.25 -5.30 18.13
N GLY A 111 20.33 -4.42 17.75
CA GLY A 111 19.01 -4.84 17.32
C GLY A 111 18.23 -3.74 16.62
N ILE A 112 17.28 -4.17 15.80
CA ILE A 112 16.36 -3.29 15.09
C ILE A 112 14.94 -3.81 15.28
N VAL A 113 14.03 -2.93 15.70
CA VAL A 113 12.61 -3.23 15.80
C VAL A 113 11.85 -2.30 14.85
N LEU A 114 11.05 -2.87 13.94
CA LEU A 114 10.25 -2.12 12.98
C LEU A 114 8.77 -2.29 13.29
N LEU A 115 8.07 -1.18 13.54
CA LEU A 115 6.65 -1.15 13.87
C LEU A 115 5.87 -0.53 12.72
N ALA A 116 4.92 -1.27 12.15
CA ALA A 116 4.09 -0.83 11.02
C ALA A 116 4.93 -0.21 9.87
N CYS A 117 6.10 -0.80 9.59
CA CYS A 117 7.03 -0.29 8.59
C CYS A 117 6.72 -0.92 7.21
N PRO A 118 6.55 -0.13 6.14
CA PRO A 118 6.17 -0.59 4.80
C PRO A 118 7.37 -1.15 4.01
N ASN A 119 7.85 -2.31 4.42
CA ASN A 119 9.03 -2.96 3.84
C ASN A 119 8.84 -3.37 2.37
N GLY A 120 7.58 -3.51 1.91
CA GLY A 120 7.23 -3.75 0.50
C GLY A 120 7.41 -2.54 -0.43
N GLY A 121 7.81 -1.37 0.08
CA GLY A 121 8.17 -0.17 -0.69
C GLY A 121 6.99 0.61 -1.31
N SER A 122 6.06 -0.06 -2.00
CA SER A 122 4.96 0.59 -2.73
C SER A 122 3.72 0.86 -1.87
N ASP A 123 3.52 0.14 -0.76
CA ASP A 123 2.28 0.23 0.01
C ASP A 123 2.22 1.43 0.95
N LEU A 124 3.37 1.99 1.39
CA LEU A 124 3.37 3.21 2.22
C LEU A 124 2.61 4.32 1.52
N LEU A 125 2.89 4.53 0.24
CA LEU A 125 2.26 5.59 -0.56
C LEU A 125 0.77 5.35 -0.70
N VAL A 126 0.35 4.10 -0.87
CA VAL A 126 -1.05 3.72 -1.08
C VAL A 126 -1.85 3.82 0.21
N GLY A 127 -1.33 3.33 1.33
CA GLY A 127 -2.04 3.33 2.61
C GLY A 127 -1.94 4.65 3.37
N LEU A 128 -0.85 5.41 3.23
CA LEU A 128 -0.74 6.75 3.82
C LEU A 128 -1.67 7.73 3.09
N ARG A 129 -1.85 7.57 1.77
CA ARG A 129 -2.90 8.23 0.97
C ARG A 129 -4.32 7.89 1.47
N ARG A 130 -4.54 6.66 1.93
CA ARG A 130 -5.83 6.14 2.40
C ARG A 130 -6.22 6.70 3.78
N VAL A 131 -5.26 6.86 4.69
CA VAL A 131 -5.55 7.19 6.11
C VAL A 131 -5.41 8.68 6.44
N LEU A 132 -4.53 9.43 5.78
CA LEU A 132 -4.32 10.86 6.12
C LEU A 132 -5.12 11.84 5.26
N PHE A 133 -5.61 11.45 4.07
CA PHE A 133 -5.94 12.43 3.03
C PHE A 133 -7.40 12.40 2.56
N GLY A 134 -8.32 12.50 3.53
CA GLY A 134 -9.61 13.17 3.34
C GLY A 134 -9.49 14.66 2.92
N ARG A 135 -8.27 15.23 2.85
CA ARG A 135 -7.95 16.54 2.24
C ARG A 135 -6.62 16.52 1.47
N ARG A 136 -6.54 17.40 0.47
CA ARG A 136 -5.57 17.54 -0.65
C ARG A 136 -4.10 17.76 -0.23
N HIS A 137 -3.14 17.17 -0.96
CA HIS A 137 -1.77 17.72 -1.10
C HIS A 137 -1.10 17.25 -2.42
N ALA A 138 -0.64 18.20 -3.25
CA ALA A 138 -0.04 17.97 -4.58
C ALA A 138 1.49 17.66 -4.54
N GLN A 139 2.08 17.43 -3.36
CA GLN A 139 3.53 17.33 -3.18
C GLN A 139 4.08 15.89 -3.11
N LEU A 140 3.27 14.88 -3.44
CA LEU A 140 3.70 13.47 -3.41
C LEU A 140 4.29 12.97 -4.76
N ALA A 141 4.43 13.85 -5.77
CA ALA A 141 5.01 13.51 -7.08
C ALA A 141 6.51 13.21 -7.02
N GLY A 142 7.21 13.56 -5.93
CA GLY A 142 8.62 13.27 -5.71
C GLY A 142 8.93 11.89 -5.10
N LEU A 143 7.97 10.96 -5.06
CA LEU A 143 8.10 9.67 -4.36
C LEU A 143 8.43 8.47 -5.25
N ALA A 144 8.44 8.62 -6.58
CA ALA A 144 8.94 7.58 -7.48
C ALA A 144 10.42 7.22 -7.22
N PRO A 145 11.31 8.18 -6.90
CA PRO A 145 12.67 7.86 -6.43
C PRO A 145 12.70 7.18 -5.05
N LEU A 146 11.68 7.41 -4.20
CA LEU A 146 11.60 6.72 -2.91
C LEU A 146 11.29 5.24 -3.08
N THR A 147 10.48 4.84 -4.07
CA THR A 147 10.20 3.40 -4.32
C THR A 147 11.46 2.62 -4.70
N GLU A 148 12.35 3.18 -5.52
CA GLU A 148 13.62 2.53 -5.88
C GLU A 148 14.60 2.55 -4.71
N ALA A 149 14.82 3.72 -4.09
CA ALA A 149 15.72 3.85 -2.95
C ALA A 149 15.33 2.98 -1.74
N VAL A 150 14.01 2.79 -1.53
CA VAL A 150 13.47 1.91 -0.49
C VAL A 150 13.63 0.44 -0.88
N ALA A 151 13.37 0.07 -2.14
CA ALA A 151 13.55 -1.31 -2.61
C ALA A 151 15.03 -1.73 -2.51
N GLU A 152 15.96 -0.87 -2.95
CA GLU A 152 17.42 -1.09 -2.80
C GLU A 152 17.83 -1.24 -1.33
N ALA A 153 17.29 -0.38 -0.47
CA ALA A 153 17.62 -0.40 0.95
C ALA A 153 17.10 -1.68 1.61
N HIS A 154 15.85 -2.05 1.31
CA HIS A 154 15.23 -3.29 1.79
C HIS A 154 16.02 -4.51 1.32
N GLN A 155 16.37 -4.59 0.03
CA GLN A 155 17.20 -5.68 -0.51
C GLN A 155 18.54 -5.78 0.23
N THR A 156 19.19 -4.64 0.47
CA THR A 156 20.46 -4.60 1.21
C THR A 156 20.30 -5.09 2.65
N VAL A 157 19.22 -4.72 3.32
CA VAL A 157 18.94 -5.17 4.69
C VAL A 157 18.69 -6.68 4.71
N VAL A 158 17.89 -7.20 3.78
CA VAL A 158 17.64 -8.65 3.67
C VAL A 158 18.95 -9.41 3.45
N GLU A 159 19.73 -9.04 2.43
CA GLU A 159 20.93 -9.78 2.02
C GLU A 159 22.11 -9.60 2.98
N ARG A 160 22.38 -8.35 3.38
CA ARG A 160 23.64 -7.95 4.03
C ARG A 160 23.49 -7.64 5.52
N VAL A 161 22.27 -7.70 6.06
CA VAL A 161 22.00 -7.58 7.49
C VAL A 161 21.34 -8.84 8.06
N ILE A 162 20.21 -9.27 7.51
CA ILE A 162 19.46 -10.42 8.04
C ILE A 162 20.14 -11.74 7.68
N PHE A 163 20.45 -11.93 6.39
CA PHE A 163 21.06 -13.15 5.86
C PHE A 163 22.60 -13.07 5.76
N ALA A 164 23.22 -12.05 6.35
CA ALA A 164 24.67 -11.95 6.43
C ALA A 164 25.24 -13.19 7.14
N ARG A 165 26.12 -13.92 6.44
CA ARG A 165 26.81 -15.10 6.99
C ARG A 165 28.00 -14.71 7.85
N GLU A 166 28.69 -13.64 7.46
CA GLU A 166 29.89 -13.13 8.10
C GLU A 166 29.85 -11.60 8.15
N ASN A 167 30.55 -11.01 9.11
CA ASN A 167 30.74 -9.57 9.19
C ASN A 167 31.92 -9.18 8.28
N THR A 168 31.63 -8.44 7.22
CA THR A 168 32.61 -7.89 6.26
C THR A 168 32.48 -6.38 6.21
N GLY A 169 33.32 -5.66 5.46
CA GLY A 169 33.16 -4.21 5.28
C GLY A 169 31.77 -3.80 4.76
N SER A 170 31.11 -4.66 3.97
CA SER A 170 29.84 -4.36 3.31
C SER A 170 28.65 -5.18 3.80
N ALA A 171 28.83 -6.04 4.82
CA ALA A 171 27.76 -6.81 5.44
C ALA A 171 27.99 -6.95 6.94
N ARG A 172 26.93 -6.86 7.76
CA ARG A 172 27.02 -7.11 9.20
C ARG A 172 25.70 -7.65 9.70
N LYS A 173 25.77 -8.78 10.40
CA LYS A 173 24.58 -9.43 10.94
C LYS A 173 24.04 -8.63 12.12
N ILE A 174 22.80 -8.15 12.00
CA ILE A 174 22.09 -7.44 13.06
C ILE A 174 20.71 -8.08 13.20
N PRO A 175 20.30 -8.52 14.40
CA PRO A 175 18.94 -8.96 14.66
C PRO A 175 17.92 -7.88 14.28
N LEU A 176 16.92 -8.26 13.47
CA LEU A 176 15.85 -7.38 13.06
C LEU A 176 14.51 -8.09 13.21
N LYS A 177 13.58 -7.46 13.92
CA LYS A 177 12.20 -7.93 14.07
C LYS A 177 11.23 -6.88 13.55
N ALA A 178 10.29 -7.29 12.69
CA ALA A 178 9.22 -6.43 12.23
C ALA A 178 7.87 -6.87 12.82
N PHE A 179 7.00 -5.89 13.09
CA PHE A 179 5.63 -6.09 13.55
C PHE A 179 4.64 -5.30 12.69
N ALA A 180 3.55 -5.94 12.31
CA ALA A 180 2.40 -5.33 11.64
C ALA A 180 1.26 -5.09 12.64
N GLY A 181 0.44 -4.06 12.42
CA GLY A 181 -0.82 -3.88 13.14
C GLY A 181 -1.91 -4.76 12.55
N GLN A 182 -2.68 -5.45 13.39
CA GLN A 182 -3.77 -6.32 12.96
C GLN A 182 -4.86 -5.57 12.17
N GLN A 183 -5.07 -4.29 12.48
CA GLN A 183 -6.07 -3.41 11.87
C GLN A 183 -5.41 -2.27 11.08
N ASP A 184 -4.13 -2.43 10.71
CA ASP A 184 -3.40 -1.39 10.00
C ASP A 184 -3.84 -1.30 8.53
N ALA A 185 -4.55 -0.21 8.21
CA ALA A 185 -5.00 0.12 6.86
C ALA A 185 -3.99 0.96 6.05
N VAL A 186 -2.89 1.41 6.68
CA VAL A 186 -1.78 2.13 6.04
C VAL A 186 -0.73 1.15 5.54
N VAL A 187 -0.32 0.23 6.41
CA VAL A 187 0.71 -0.75 6.12
C VAL A 187 0.12 -2.12 6.36
N THR A 188 -0.22 -2.79 5.25
CA THR A 188 -0.76 -4.14 5.32
C THR A 188 0.26 -5.10 5.95
N ILE A 189 -0.21 -6.22 6.49
CA ILE A 189 0.68 -7.28 7.02
C ILE A 189 1.67 -7.75 5.94
N ALA A 190 1.24 -7.85 4.68
CA ALA A 190 2.10 -8.21 3.56
C ALA A 190 3.20 -7.16 3.32
N SER A 191 2.85 -5.88 3.40
CA SER A 191 3.82 -4.79 3.28
C SER A 191 4.82 -4.77 4.42
N ALA A 192 4.35 -4.94 5.65
CA ALA A 192 5.19 -5.05 6.84
C ALA A 192 6.08 -6.28 6.80
N ARG A 193 5.63 -7.37 6.17
CA ARG A 193 6.44 -8.57 5.94
C ARG A 193 7.54 -8.33 4.92
N GLY A 194 7.20 -7.80 3.75
CA GLY A 194 8.15 -7.73 2.63
C GLY A 194 8.83 -9.08 2.39
N ALA A 195 10.16 -9.09 2.43
CA ALA A 195 10.98 -10.30 2.33
C ALA A 195 11.63 -10.72 3.67
N PHE A 196 11.17 -10.18 4.79
CA PHE A 196 11.69 -10.57 6.09
C PHE A 196 11.18 -11.96 6.50
N PRO A 197 12.05 -12.83 7.04
CA PRO A 197 11.70 -14.22 7.32
C PRO A 197 10.70 -14.37 8.47
N ASP A 198 10.65 -13.41 9.39
CA ASP A 198 9.82 -13.45 10.59
C ASP A 198 9.24 -12.08 10.89
N VAL A 199 7.89 -11.99 10.84
CA VAL A 199 7.12 -10.78 11.13
C VAL A 199 5.98 -11.12 12.07
N GLY A 200 5.92 -10.42 13.20
CA GLY A 200 4.83 -10.54 14.16
C GLY A 200 3.62 -9.69 13.78
N VAL A 201 2.45 -10.03 14.33
CA VAL A 201 1.24 -9.21 14.22
C VAL A 201 0.81 -8.81 15.63
N LEU A 202 0.60 -7.52 15.84
CA LEU A 202 0.20 -6.95 17.12
C LEU A 202 -1.19 -6.32 17.02
N PRO A 203 -1.97 -6.29 18.13
CA PRO A 203 -3.24 -5.58 18.17
C PRO A 203 -3.10 -4.10 17.79
N GLY A 204 -4.13 -3.55 17.15
CA GLY A 204 -4.20 -2.13 16.82
C GLY A 204 -4.03 -1.79 15.34
N ASP A 205 -4.21 -0.50 15.04
CA ASP A 205 -4.05 0.11 13.73
C ASP A 205 -2.65 0.74 13.58
N HIS A 206 -2.43 1.46 12.48
CA HIS A 206 -1.15 2.10 12.17
C HIS A 206 -0.59 2.98 13.30
N PHE A 207 -1.47 3.62 14.07
CA PHE A 207 -1.11 4.56 15.13
C PHE A 207 -1.26 3.93 16.51
N SER A 208 -2.30 3.12 16.73
CA SER A 208 -2.56 2.52 18.02
C SER A 208 -1.56 1.41 18.35
N ILE A 209 -0.84 0.83 17.38
CA ILE A 209 0.26 -0.11 17.63
C ILE A 209 1.34 0.46 18.57
N LEU A 210 1.52 1.78 18.63
CA LEU A 210 2.46 2.48 19.52
C LEU A 210 1.88 2.87 20.88
N LYS A 211 0.62 2.52 21.16
CA LYS A 211 -0.14 2.95 22.34
C LYS A 211 -0.58 1.77 23.20
N PRO A 212 0.36 0.96 23.74
CA PRO A 212 0.02 -0.03 24.75
C PRO A 212 -0.69 0.62 25.93
N SER A 213 -1.66 -0.09 26.53
CA SER A 213 -2.37 0.41 27.71
C SER A 213 -1.53 0.37 28.97
N ASP A 214 -0.70 -0.66 29.10
CA ASP A 214 0.11 -0.97 30.28
C ASP A 214 1.22 -1.98 29.93
N ARG A 215 2.04 -2.35 30.92
CA ARG A 215 3.19 -3.25 30.74
C ARG A 215 2.82 -4.72 30.48
N SER A 216 1.55 -5.11 30.65
CA SER A 216 1.05 -6.44 30.29
C SER A 216 0.47 -6.49 28.87
N ASP A 217 0.35 -5.34 28.22
CA ASP A 217 -0.11 -5.24 26.84
C ASP A 217 0.85 -5.98 25.90
N LEU A 218 0.30 -6.82 25.03
CA LEU A 218 1.06 -7.61 24.06
C LEU A 218 1.98 -6.74 23.19
N ARG A 219 1.56 -5.52 22.84
CA ARG A 219 2.39 -4.57 22.07
C ARG A 219 3.65 -4.21 22.83
N TYR A 220 3.51 -3.88 24.12
CA TYR A 220 4.63 -3.55 24.99
C TYR A 220 5.54 -4.75 25.21
N CYS A 221 4.98 -5.89 25.63
CA CYS A 221 5.75 -7.10 25.91
C CYS A 221 6.54 -7.58 24.70
N ALA A 222 5.96 -7.48 23.48
CA ALA A 222 6.65 -7.85 22.25
C ALA A 222 7.87 -6.95 21.98
N VAL A 223 7.70 -5.62 22.06
CA VAL A 223 8.81 -4.68 21.84
C VAL A 223 9.88 -4.83 22.91
N GLN A 224 9.49 -4.89 24.18
CA GLN A 224 10.41 -5.12 25.30
C GLN A 224 11.23 -6.40 25.12
N ARG A 225 10.58 -7.50 24.75
CA ARG A 225 11.26 -8.79 24.54
C ARG A 225 12.35 -8.69 23.48
N GLU A 226 12.09 -8.00 22.37
CA GLU A 226 13.09 -7.84 21.31
C GLU A 226 14.24 -6.91 21.72
N ILE A 227 13.95 -5.84 22.49
CA ILE A 227 14.98 -4.96 23.06
C ILE A 227 15.89 -5.77 23.99
N LEU A 228 15.31 -6.51 24.93
CA LEU A 228 16.07 -7.33 25.87
C LEU A 228 16.85 -8.41 25.13
N ALA A 229 16.23 -9.12 24.20
CA ALA A 229 16.92 -10.14 23.40
C ALA A 229 18.13 -9.56 22.67
N ALA A 230 17.98 -8.41 22.01
CA ALA A 230 19.07 -7.74 21.31
C ALA A 230 20.25 -7.39 22.25
N LEU A 231 19.95 -6.92 23.46
CA LEU A 231 20.97 -6.54 24.44
C LEU A 231 21.57 -7.72 25.20
N HIS A 232 20.84 -8.84 25.36
CA HIS A 232 21.31 -10.04 26.06
C HIS A 232 22.19 -10.96 25.20
N VAL A 233 22.14 -10.83 23.86
CA VAL A 233 22.99 -11.62 22.94
C VAL A 233 24.49 -11.45 23.24
N ASP A 234 24.91 -10.34 23.85
CA ASP A 234 26.29 -10.11 24.24
C ASP A 234 26.68 -10.73 25.60
N ASP A 235 25.76 -10.94 26.54
CA ASP A 235 26.11 -11.47 27.88
C ASP A 235 26.50 -12.96 27.84
N GLU A 236 25.93 -13.74 26.92
CA GLU A 236 26.40 -15.10 26.62
C GLU A 236 27.53 -15.14 25.58
N GLY A 237 27.52 -14.20 24.61
CA GLY A 237 28.54 -14.09 23.57
C GLY A 237 29.93 -13.76 24.12
N ASN A 238 29.99 -12.95 25.19
CA ASN A 238 31.25 -12.59 25.85
C ASN A 238 31.69 -13.62 26.91
N ARG A 239 30.79 -14.50 27.39
CA ARG A 239 31.13 -15.60 28.30
C ARG A 239 31.64 -16.86 27.58
N ARG A 240 31.31 -17.06 26.30
CA ARG A 240 31.70 -18.26 25.55
C ARG A 240 33.08 -18.18 24.87
N ILE A 241 33.75 -17.02 24.83
CA ILE A 241 35.08 -16.89 24.21
C ILE A 241 36.24 -17.27 25.16
N THR A 242 35.98 -17.57 26.44
CA THR A 242 37.02 -18.01 27.41
C THR A 242 36.78 -19.37 28.08
N ALA A 243 35.98 -20.27 27.52
CA ALA A 243 35.86 -21.64 28.02
C ALA A 243 36.22 -22.66 26.93
N ARG A 244 37.40 -23.27 27.13
CA ARG A 244 37.95 -24.40 26.37
C ARG A 244 36.93 -25.51 26.10
N GLY A 245 37.09 -26.12 24.94
CA GLY A 245 36.30 -27.25 24.46
C GLY A 245 36.39 -28.52 25.30
N HIS A 246 35.55 -29.47 24.89
CA HIS A 246 35.53 -30.93 25.00
C HIS A 246 34.18 -31.28 24.36
N GLY A 247 34.11 -31.81 23.14
CA GLY A 247 34.21 -33.24 22.88
C GLY A 247 32.97 -33.96 23.43
N HIS A 248 31.96 -34.22 22.59
CA HIS A 248 31.13 -35.41 22.74
C HIS A 248 30.39 -35.78 21.45
N GLU A 249 30.55 -37.05 21.12
CA GLU A 249 29.97 -37.84 20.05
C GLU A 249 28.47 -38.11 20.27
N GLY A 250 27.77 -38.44 19.18
CA GLY A 250 26.68 -39.42 19.21
C GLY A 250 25.28 -38.87 19.05
N LEU A 251 24.78 -38.85 17.80
CA LEU A 251 23.39 -39.19 17.47
C LEU A 251 23.31 -39.58 15.99
N GLU A 252 22.91 -40.83 15.75
CA GLU A 252 22.80 -41.48 14.45
C GLU A 252 21.72 -40.83 13.57
N VAL A 253 22.08 -40.57 12.31
CA VAL A 253 21.17 -40.18 11.23
C VAL A 253 20.97 -41.41 10.33
N PRO A 254 19.73 -41.78 9.94
CA PRO A 254 19.50 -42.94 9.08
C PRO A 254 19.94 -42.68 7.62
N ALA A 255 20.15 -43.78 6.89
CA ALA A 255 21.07 -43.91 5.75
C ALA A 255 20.66 -43.21 4.42
N PRO A 256 21.63 -42.90 3.53
CA PRO A 256 21.47 -42.02 2.36
C PRO A 256 20.88 -42.65 1.09
N GLN A 257 20.04 -43.69 1.16
CA GLN A 257 19.66 -44.46 -0.05
C GLN A 257 18.24 -44.22 -0.60
N GLU A 258 17.43 -43.35 0.03
CA GLU A 258 16.08 -43.05 -0.47
C GLU A 258 15.93 -41.65 -1.10
N ILE A 259 16.98 -40.82 -1.06
CA ILE A 259 16.98 -39.46 -1.68
C ILE A 259 17.48 -39.49 -3.13
N GLU A 260 18.36 -40.44 -3.51
CA GLU A 260 18.89 -40.52 -4.88
C GLU A 260 17.84 -40.96 -5.92
N ILE A 261 16.86 -41.77 -5.53
CA ILE A 261 15.85 -42.31 -6.47
C ILE A 261 14.81 -41.23 -6.88
N ILE A 262 14.57 -40.23 -6.03
CA ILE A 262 13.65 -39.12 -6.35
C ILE A 262 14.34 -38.06 -7.22
N ALA A 263 15.64 -37.85 -7.06
CA ALA A 263 16.42 -36.93 -7.89
C ALA A 263 16.56 -37.45 -9.33
N GLU A 264 16.75 -38.75 -9.52
CA GLU A 264 16.95 -39.37 -10.84
C GLU A 264 15.65 -39.44 -11.69
N ILE A 265 14.49 -39.53 -11.03
CA ILE A 265 13.16 -39.49 -11.69
C ILE A 265 12.78 -38.06 -12.13
N LEU A 266 13.23 -37.03 -11.41
CA LEU A 266 12.97 -35.64 -11.77
C LEU A 266 13.87 -35.15 -12.92
N ASP A 267 15.10 -35.65 -13.03
CA ASP A 267 16.02 -35.29 -14.13
C ASP A 267 15.67 -35.94 -15.47
N THR A 268 14.99 -37.10 -15.45
CA THR A 268 14.64 -37.85 -16.68
C THR A 268 13.30 -37.42 -17.32
N GLN A 269 12.43 -36.70 -16.60
CA GLN A 269 11.16 -36.19 -17.16
C GLN A 269 11.18 -34.71 -17.59
N PHE A 270 12.23 -33.96 -17.23
CA PHE A 270 12.35 -32.53 -17.55
C PHE A 270 13.68 -32.13 -18.20
N ALA A 271 14.38 -33.07 -18.87
CA ALA A 271 15.55 -32.73 -19.67
C ALA A 271 15.15 -31.74 -20.79
N PRO A 272 15.73 -30.52 -20.82
CA PRO A 272 15.43 -29.54 -21.86
C PRO A 272 16.09 -30.00 -23.16
N THR A 273 15.27 -30.26 -24.18
CA THR A 273 15.77 -30.40 -25.54
C THR A 273 16.38 -29.07 -25.98
N ASP A 274 17.64 -29.12 -26.37
CA ASP A 274 18.42 -28.05 -26.99
C ASP A 274 17.59 -27.15 -27.90
N SER A 275 17.42 -25.89 -27.50
CA SER A 275 17.32 -24.78 -28.45
C SER A 275 17.79 -23.50 -27.78
N THR A 276 18.93 -23.03 -28.26
CA THR A 276 19.43 -21.68 -28.05
C THR A 276 18.56 -20.69 -28.84
N THR A 277 18.25 -19.53 -28.22
CA THR A 277 17.47 -18.33 -28.69
C THR A 277 15.93 -18.30 -28.50
N PRO A 278 15.30 -17.11 -28.31
CA PRO A 278 14.94 -16.55 -27.00
C PRO A 278 13.42 -16.48 -26.75
N GLY A 279 13.01 -16.89 -25.54
CA GLY A 279 11.68 -16.71 -24.94
C GLY A 279 10.58 -17.45 -25.70
N SER A 280 9.97 -18.45 -25.07
CA SER A 280 8.80 -19.14 -25.62
C SER A 280 7.74 -18.13 -26.09
N LEU A 281 6.93 -18.48 -27.09
CA LEU A 281 5.82 -17.63 -27.57
C LEU A 281 4.97 -17.13 -26.40
N ALA A 282 4.76 -17.97 -25.38
CA ALA A 282 4.09 -17.64 -24.13
C ALA A 282 4.84 -16.55 -23.33
N ALA A 283 6.17 -16.65 -23.17
CA ALA A 283 6.97 -15.62 -22.50
C ALA A 283 6.95 -14.29 -23.26
N ARG A 284 6.94 -14.31 -24.60
CA ARG A 284 6.81 -13.09 -25.42
C ARG A 284 5.42 -12.47 -25.32
N PHE A 285 4.38 -13.29 -25.31
CA PHE A 285 3.01 -12.85 -25.14
C PHE A 285 2.79 -12.25 -23.75
N GLN A 286 3.31 -12.90 -22.71
CA GLN A 286 3.29 -12.40 -21.34
C GLN A 286 4.09 -11.10 -21.20
N ALA A 287 5.30 -11.01 -21.76
CA ALA A 287 6.08 -9.78 -21.75
C ALA A 287 5.38 -8.62 -22.50
N GLN A 288 4.70 -8.92 -23.61
CA GLN A 288 3.88 -7.92 -24.32
C GLN A 288 2.68 -7.47 -23.48
N GLN A 289 2.01 -8.39 -22.78
CA GLN A 289 0.94 -8.04 -21.85
C GLN A 289 1.46 -7.17 -20.70
N GLU A 290 2.58 -7.55 -20.08
CA GLU A 290 3.21 -6.78 -19.00
C GLU A 290 3.66 -5.39 -19.46
N GLN A 291 4.19 -5.27 -20.68
CA GLN A 291 4.60 -3.98 -21.25
C GLN A 291 3.39 -3.09 -21.60
N ALA A 292 2.33 -3.65 -22.19
CA ALA A 292 1.09 -2.94 -22.44
C ALA A 292 0.47 -2.47 -21.11
N GLN A 293 0.50 -3.34 -20.09
CA GLN A 293 0.02 -3.07 -18.75
C GLN A 293 0.79 -1.93 -18.07
N ALA A 294 2.13 -1.95 -18.14
CA ALA A 294 2.98 -0.90 -17.58
C ALA A 294 2.77 0.45 -18.28
N THR A 295 2.57 0.44 -19.59
CA THR A 295 2.30 1.66 -20.39
C THR A 295 1.00 2.33 -19.95
N GLU A 296 -0.03 1.54 -19.67
CA GLU A 296 -1.33 2.04 -19.26
C GLU A 296 -1.41 2.42 -17.78
N ASP A 297 -0.71 1.71 -16.90
CA ASP A 297 -0.56 2.13 -15.51
C ASP A 297 0.21 3.44 -15.42
N SER A 298 1.21 3.61 -16.29
CA SER A 298 1.88 4.89 -16.51
C SER A 298 0.91 5.95 -17.02
N ALA A 299 -0.01 5.63 -17.94
CA ALA A 299 -1.01 6.58 -18.42
C ALA A 299 -2.01 7.02 -17.32
N ILE A 300 -2.44 6.11 -16.45
CA ILE A 300 -3.30 6.45 -15.29
C ILE A 300 -2.50 7.24 -14.25
N ALA A 301 -1.24 6.89 -14.01
CA ALA A 301 -0.35 7.64 -13.12
C ALA A 301 -0.02 9.04 -13.66
N GLU A 302 0.15 9.19 -14.98
CA GLU A 302 0.28 10.46 -15.69
C GLU A 302 -0.99 11.29 -15.49
N LEU A 303 -2.16 10.69 -15.67
CA LEU A 303 -3.44 11.36 -15.43
C LEU A 303 -3.61 11.84 -13.99
N LEU A 304 -3.09 11.08 -13.00
CA LEU A 304 -3.08 11.47 -11.58
C LEU A 304 -2.12 12.62 -11.27
N SER A 305 -1.02 12.75 -12.02
CA SER A 305 0.05 13.72 -11.76
C SER A 305 -0.11 15.01 -12.57
N ALA A 306 -0.57 14.91 -13.81
CA ALA A 306 -0.85 16.02 -14.71
C ALA A 306 -2.08 15.70 -15.56
N PRO A 307 -3.29 15.96 -15.04
CA PRO A 307 -4.50 15.70 -15.79
C PRO A 307 -4.52 16.43 -17.13
N SER A 308 -4.86 15.72 -18.20
CA SER A 308 -5.06 16.29 -19.53
C SER A 308 -6.25 15.63 -20.22
N SER A 309 -6.89 16.34 -21.14
CA SER A 309 -7.96 15.79 -21.99
C SER A 309 -7.49 14.57 -22.77
N VAL A 310 -6.30 14.67 -23.36
CA VAL A 310 -5.66 13.59 -24.12
C VAL A 310 -5.41 12.38 -23.22
N GLY A 311 -4.86 12.60 -22.01
CA GLY A 311 -4.62 11.55 -21.03
C GLY A 311 -5.91 10.87 -20.57
N LEU A 312 -6.94 11.64 -20.19
CA LEU A 312 -8.21 11.09 -19.71
C LEU A 312 -8.92 10.33 -20.82
N HIS A 313 -9.00 10.94 -22.00
CA HIS A 313 -9.61 10.33 -23.19
C HIS A 313 -8.95 8.99 -23.52
N ARG A 314 -7.61 8.96 -23.56
CA ARG A 314 -6.84 7.74 -23.82
C ARG A 314 -7.16 6.65 -22.79
N VAL A 315 -7.20 6.99 -21.50
CA VAL A 315 -7.54 6.05 -20.42
C VAL A 315 -8.97 5.53 -20.58
N LEU A 316 -9.96 6.41 -20.79
CA LEU A 316 -11.36 6.02 -20.93
C LEU A 316 -11.58 5.14 -22.17
N VAL A 317 -10.97 5.48 -23.31
CA VAL A 317 -11.05 4.68 -24.55
C VAL A 317 -10.46 3.29 -24.32
N ASN A 318 -9.27 3.20 -23.70
CA ASN A 318 -8.63 1.92 -23.46
C ASN A 318 -9.45 1.07 -22.48
N MET A 319 -9.89 1.66 -21.37
CA MET A 319 -10.72 0.94 -20.39
C MET A 319 -12.07 0.50 -20.95
N THR A 320 -12.65 1.25 -21.89
CA THR A 320 -13.88 0.85 -22.60
C THR A 320 -13.61 -0.30 -23.57
N LYS A 321 -12.53 -0.23 -24.36
CA LYS A 321 -12.11 -1.30 -25.28
C LYS A 321 -11.83 -2.60 -24.54
N GLU A 322 -11.20 -2.46 -23.39
CA GLU A 322 -10.92 -3.59 -22.53
C GLU A 322 -12.18 -4.13 -21.87
N ARG A 323 -13.30 -3.39 -21.78
CA ARG A 323 -14.51 -3.69 -20.97
C ARG A 323 -14.32 -3.55 -19.46
N VAL A 324 -13.36 -2.75 -19.01
CA VAL A 324 -13.26 -2.36 -17.59
C VAL A 324 -14.41 -1.43 -17.20
N ILE A 325 -14.78 -0.53 -18.09
CA ILE A 325 -15.91 0.40 -17.93
C ILE A 325 -16.90 0.21 -19.07
N SER A 326 -18.17 0.50 -18.79
CA SER A 326 -19.26 0.43 -19.75
C SER A 326 -19.03 1.35 -20.95
N ARG A 327 -19.55 0.93 -22.12
CA ARG A 327 -19.62 1.77 -23.33
C ARG A 327 -20.52 3.00 -23.16
N GLN A 328 -21.41 2.98 -22.18
CA GLN A 328 -22.20 4.13 -21.74
C GLN A 328 -21.38 5.10 -20.88
N GLY A 329 -20.08 4.86 -20.71
CA GLY A 329 -19.19 5.69 -19.92
C GLY A 329 -19.23 5.38 -18.43
N ILE A 330 -18.22 5.89 -17.74
CA ILE A 330 -18.10 5.77 -16.28
C ILE A 330 -18.85 6.91 -15.60
N ARG A 331 -19.60 6.58 -14.56
CA ARG A 331 -20.36 7.51 -13.73
C ARG A 331 -19.67 7.75 -12.40
N VAL A 332 -19.59 9.02 -12.01
CA VAL A 332 -18.90 9.47 -10.80
C VAL A 332 -19.74 10.49 -10.07
N HIS A 333 -19.90 10.29 -8.77
CA HIS A 333 -20.64 11.19 -7.90
C HIS A 333 -19.92 12.55 -7.73
N LEU A 334 -20.65 13.66 -7.97
CA LEU A 334 -20.09 15.03 -8.04
C LEU A 334 -20.10 15.83 -6.74
N VAL A 335 -20.92 15.44 -5.74
CA VAL A 335 -21.23 16.11 -4.44
C VAL A 335 -22.65 16.70 -4.39
N ASP A 336 -23.49 16.17 -3.47
CA ASP A 336 -24.40 16.86 -2.53
C ASP A 336 -25.16 15.77 -1.72
N GLN A 337 -25.33 15.94 -0.41
CA GLN A 337 -26.14 15.02 0.42
C GLN A 337 -27.65 15.22 0.21
N ARG A 338 -28.07 16.40 -0.29
CA ARG A 338 -29.50 16.71 -0.46
C ARG A 338 -30.06 16.25 -1.80
N ALA A 339 -29.26 16.32 -2.86
CA ALA A 339 -29.61 15.80 -4.18
C ALA A 339 -28.36 15.22 -4.87
N PRO A 340 -28.13 13.89 -4.82
CA PRO A 340 -26.94 13.29 -5.42
C PRO A 340 -26.93 13.49 -6.95
N ILE A 341 -25.90 14.18 -7.42
CA ILE A 341 -25.65 14.50 -8.83
C ILE A 341 -24.39 13.76 -9.27
N TYR A 342 -24.36 13.37 -10.53
CA TYR A 342 -23.32 12.53 -11.12
C TYR A 342 -22.82 13.15 -12.41
N ALA A 343 -21.53 13.01 -12.66
CA ALA A 343 -20.96 13.20 -13.99
C ALA A 343 -20.68 11.82 -14.58
N ARG A 344 -21.18 11.60 -15.79
CA ARG A 344 -20.86 10.44 -16.62
C ARG A 344 -19.98 10.88 -17.76
N LEU A 345 -18.88 10.15 -17.96
CA LEU A 345 -17.87 10.46 -18.98
C LEU A 345 -17.91 9.38 -20.04
N VAL A 346 -18.35 9.77 -21.23
CA VAL A 346 -18.48 8.87 -22.37
C VAL A 346 -17.35 9.18 -23.34
N PRO A 347 -16.37 8.26 -23.52
CA PRO A 347 -15.33 8.47 -24.52
C PRO A 347 -15.95 8.44 -25.92
N ARG A 348 -15.67 9.46 -26.73
CA ARG A 348 -15.96 9.53 -28.17
C ARG A 348 -14.67 9.37 -28.96
N ASP A 349 -14.67 9.50 -30.28
CA ASP A 349 -13.46 9.27 -31.07
C ASP A 349 -12.33 10.27 -30.76
N VAL A 350 -12.69 11.54 -30.58
CA VAL A 350 -11.73 12.66 -30.39
C VAL A 350 -12.08 13.58 -29.23
N SER A 351 -13.05 13.21 -28.41
CA SER A 351 -13.58 14.00 -27.29
C SER A 351 -14.10 13.10 -26.18
N VAL A 352 -14.33 13.68 -25.01
CA VAL A 352 -15.06 13.06 -23.91
C VAL A 352 -16.37 13.82 -23.74
N GLU A 353 -17.49 13.13 -23.90
CA GLU A 353 -18.80 13.71 -23.60
C GLU A 353 -19.06 13.61 -22.10
N ILE A 354 -19.46 14.73 -21.51
CA ILE A 354 -19.74 14.87 -20.08
C ILE A 354 -21.24 15.01 -19.91
N LEU A 355 -21.87 14.04 -19.25
CA LEU A 355 -23.29 14.05 -18.94
C LEU A 355 -23.47 14.30 -17.45
N ILE A 356 -24.20 15.34 -17.08
CA ILE A 356 -24.60 15.61 -15.69
C ILE A 356 -25.96 14.98 -15.49
N GLU A 357 -26.08 14.04 -14.55
CA GLU A 357 -27.30 13.26 -14.33
C GLU A 357 -27.66 13.15 -12.85
N ARG A 358 -28.94 12.91 -12.57
CA ARG A 358 -29.44 12.55 -11.23
C ARG A 358 -29.14 11.10 -10.90
N ARG A 359 -29.39 10.67 -9.66
CA ARG A 359 -29.19 9.28 -9.18
C ARG A 359 -29.88 8.20 -10.01
N ASP A 360 -31.02 8.51 -10.61
CA ASP A 360 -31.76 7.62 -11.52
C ASP A 360 -31.22 7.61 -12.96
N GLY A 361 -30.19 8.41 -13.27
CA GLY A 361 -29.65 8.54 -14.62
C GLY A 361 -30.44 9.50 -15.52
N SER A 362 -31.39 10.28 -14.96
CA SER A 362 -32.04 11.35 -15.71
C SER A 362 -31.03 12.45 -16.03
N LEU A 363 -30.90 12.79 -17.32
CA LEU A 363 -29.98 13.82 -17.80
C LEU A 363 -30.43 15.21 -17.33
N ILE A 364 -29.49 15.99 -16.81
CA ILE A 364 -29.67 17.39 -16.43
C ILE A 364 -28.99 18.29 -17.45
N ALA A 365 -27.73 17.99 -17.79
CA ALA A 365 -26.94 18.79 -18.71
C ALA A 365 -25.91 17.93 -19.43
N GLN A 366 -25.41 18.43 -20.55
CA GLN A 366 -24.44 17.73 -21.39
C GLN A 366 -23.48 18.74 -22.01
N GLU A 367 -22.20 18.38 -22.08
CA GLU A 367 -21.18 19.13 -22.82
C GLU A 367 -20.15 18.18 -23.44
N GLU A 368 -19.46 18.65 -24.48
CA GLU A 368 -18.35 17.93 -25.11
C GLU A 368 -17.01 18.57 -24.71
N TRP A 369 -16.08 17.76 -24.19
CA TRP A 369 -14.71 18.18 -23.91
C TRP A 369 -13.74 17.65 -24.97
N ARG A 370 -13.11 18.55 -25.73
CA ARG A 370 -12.30 18.19 -26.90
C ARG A 370 -10.84 17.95 -26.52
N ARG A 371 -10.15 17.08 -27.28
CA ARG A 371 -8.72 16.74 -27.08
C ARG A 371 -7.74 17.92 -27.12
N SER A 372 -8.10 19.04 -27.76
CA SER A 372 -7.25 20.23 -27.83
C SER A 372 -7.32 21.11 -26.57
N GLU A 373 -8.28 20.84 -25.69
CA GLU A 373 -8.56 21.65 -24.51
C GLU A 373 -7.81 21.10 -23.30
N ASP A 374 -7.29 21.99 -22.46
CA ASP A 374 -6.55 21.59 -21.27
C ASP A 374 -7.49 21.26 -20.09
N TYR A 375 -6.88 20.85 -18.98
CA TYR A 375 -7.60 20.54 -17.75
C TYR A 375 -8.34 21.75 -17.16
N PHE A 376 -7.82 22.97 -17.28
CA PHE A 376 -8.51 24.14 -16.76
C PHE A 376 -9.81 24.37 -17.54
N HIS A 377 -9.80 24.16 -18.84
CA HIS A 377 -11.01 24.23 -19.65
C HIS A 377 -12.07 23.21 -19.23
N PHE A 378 -11.68 21.96 -18.96
CA PHE A 378 -12.61 20.96 -18.42
C PHE A 378 -13.29 21.41 -17.12
N MET A 379 -12.48 21.95 -16.23
CA MET A 379 -12.94 22.44 -14.93
C MET A 379 -13.90 23.61 -15.09
N GLU A 380 -13.62 24.51 -16.04
CA GLU A 380 -14.50 25.60 -16.40
C GLU A 380 -15.81 25.12 -17.00
N VAL A 381 -15.77 24.14 -17.92
CA VAL A 381 -16.94 23.49 -18.51
C VAL A 381 -17.82 22.85 -17.44
N LEU A 382 -17.24 22.03 -16.58
CA LEU A 382 -17.98 21.35 -15.50
C LEU A 382 -18.56 22.36 -14.51
N ALA A 383 -17.78 23.36 -14.11
CA ALA A 383 -18.24 24.43 -13.24
C ALA A 383 -19.35 25.28 -13.90
N ALA A 384 -19.26 25.54 -15.19
CA ALA A 384 -20.27 26.27 -15.96
C ALA A 384 -21.57 25.47 -16.04
N LEU A 385 -21.50 24.18 -16.37
CA LEU A 385 -22.66 23.28 -16.38
C LEU A 385 -23.37 23.28 -15.02
N LEU A 386 -22.62 23.15 -13.93
CA LEU A 386 -23.19 23.15 -12.58
C LEU A 386 -23.78 24.51 -12.20
N ARG A 387 -23.13 25.63 -12.56
CA ARG A 387 -23.67 26.98 -12.30
C ARG A 387 -24.95 27.24 -13.07
N THR A 388 -24.97 26.97 -14.37
CA THR A 388 -26.12 27.21 -15.24
C THR A 388 -27.35 26.43 -14.79
N ASN A 389 -27.16 25.27 -14.17
CA ASN A 389 -28.23 24.43 -13.64
C ASN A 389 -28.53 24.65 -12.15
N SER A 390 -27.94 25.68 -11.51
CA SER A 390 -28.10 25.96 -10.07
C SER A 390 -27.71 24.78 -9.17
N LEU A 391 -26.74 23.97 -9.61
CA LEU A 391 -26.22 22.78 -8.93
C LEU A 391 -24.87 23.03 -8.25
N MET A 392 -24.28 24.22 -8.43
CA MET A 392 -22.98 24.54 -7.85
C MET A 392 -23.11 24.68 -6.32
N SER A 393 -22.66 23.66 -5.60
CA SER A 393 -22.46 23.76 -4.16
C SER A 393 -21.28 24.69 -3.84
N PRO A 394 -21.33 25.48 -2.75
CA PRO A 394 -20.16 26.20 -2.23
C PRO A 394 -18.98 25.27 -1.91
N SER A 395 -19.24 23.98 -1.70
CA SER A 395 -18.23 22.95 -1.45
C SER A 395 -17.73 22.24 -2.70
N PHE A 396 -18.22 22.61 -3.89
CA PHE A 396 -17.83 21.95 -5.14
C PHE A 396 -16.36 22.21 -5.44
N ASP A 397 -15.60 21.14 -5.64
CA ASP A 397 -14.23 21.18 -6.10
C ASP A 397 -14.04 20.17 -7.22
N ALA A 398 -13.93 20.66 -8.44
CA ALA A 398 -13.76 19.79 -9.58
C ALA A 398 -12.39 19.05 -9.57
N THR A 399 -11.41 19.49 -8.78
CA THR A 399 -10.14 18.78 -8.56
C THR A 399 -10.38 17.52 -7.73
N PHE A 400 -11.20 17.65 -6.68
CA PHE A 400 -11.65 16.52 -5.88
C PHE A 400 -12.44 15.53 -6.73
N TRP A 401 -13.39 16.01 -7.54
CA TRP A 401 -14.16 15.12 -8.41
C TRP A 401 -13.27 14.36 -9.41
N LEU A 402 -12.33 15.05 -10.07
CA LEU A 402 -11.44 14.39 -11.02
C LEU A 402 -10.60 13.32 -10.30
N LYS A 403 -10.13 13.61 -9.09
CA LYS A 403 -9.41 12.64 -8.27
C LYS A 403 -10.28 11.42 -7.96
N GLU A 404 -11.55 11.61 -7.61
CA GLU A 404 -12.48 10.50 -7.35
C GLU A 404 -12.72 9.67 -8.62
N LEU A 405 -12.87 10.31 -9.79
CA LEU A 405 -12.95 9.63 -11.08
C LEU A 405 -11.71 8.77 -11.32
N VAL A 406 -10.51 9.35 -11.25
CA VAL A 406 -9.29 8.61 -11.56
C VAL A 406 -9.05 7.50 -10.54
N THR A 407 -9.43 7.73 -9.28
CA THR A 407 -9.41 6.70 -8.22
C THR A 407 -10.38 5.55 -8.55
N ALA A 408 -11.60 5.86 -8.97
CA ALA A 408 -12.58 4.86 -9.40
C ALA A 408 -12.05 4.06 -10.59
N LEU A 409 -11.47 4.72 -11.60
CA LEU A 409 -10.88 4.06 -12.77
C LEU A 409 -9.73 3.13 -12.38
N PHE A 410 -8.81 3.59 -11.54
CA PHE A 410 -7.68 2.79 -11.05
C PHE A 410 -8.17 1.57 -10.25
N ARG A 411 -9.17 1.75 -9.38
CA ARG A 411 -9.74 0.66 -8.59
C ARG A 411 -10.45 -0.36 -9.47
N LEU A 412 -11.34 0.06 -10.35
CA LEU A 412 -12.04 -0.85 -11.28
C LEU A 412 -11.05 -1.70 -12.08
N ARG A 413 -9.95 -1.10 -12.55
CA ARG A 413 -8.88 -1.82 -13.24
C ARG A 413 -8.12 -2.79 -12.32
N THR A 414 -7.77 -2.36 -11.12
CA THR A 414 -7.06 -3.20 -10.14
C THR A 414 -7.91 -4.40 -9.73
N GLU A 415 -9.21 -4.20 -9.48
CA GLU A 415 -10.12 -5.29 -9.14
C GLU A 415 -10.30 -6.22 -10.32
N ARG A 416 -10.47 -5.70 -11.54
CA ARG A 416 -10.52 -6.55 -12.73
C ARG A 416 -9.29 -7.44 -12.89
N ARG A 417 -8.09 -6.95 -12.54
CA ARG A 417 -6.87 -7.79 -12.54
C ARG A 417 -6.93 -8.91 -11.52
N ARG A 418 -7.38 -8.61 -10.31
CA ARG A 418 -7.55 -9.61 -9.24
C ARG A 418 -8.52 -10.70 -9.65
N PHE A 419 -9.55 -10.32 -10.40
CA PHE A 419 -10.64 -11.19 -10.82
C PHE A 419 -10.59 -11.54 -12.30
N ALA A 420 -9.43 -11.46 -12.96
CA ALA A 420 -9.29 -11.74 -14.39
C ALA A 420 -9.69 -13.18 -14.79
N LEU A 421 -9.86 -14.07 -13.81
CA LEU A 421 -10.39 -15.42 -13.95
C LEU A 421 -11.93 -15.50 -14.03
N ILE A 422 -12.62 -14.38 -13.77
CA ILE A 422 -14.07 -14.30 -13.63
C ILE A 422 -14.58 -13.37 -14.73
N GLU A 423 -15.02 -13.96 -15.84
CA GLU A 423 -15.47 -13.27 -17.07
C GLU A 423 -16.63 -12.28 -16.85
N SER A 424 -17.25 -12.27 -15.67
CA SER A 424 -18.47 -11.51 -15.39
C SER A 424 -18.26 -10.10 -14.84
N LEU A 425 -17.05 -9.64 -14.51
CA LEU A 425 -16.82 -8.29 -13.96
C LEU A 425 -16.56 -7.21 -15.02
N ASP A 426 -17.18 -7.35 -16.19
CA ASP A 426 -17.06 -6.40 -17.29
C ASP A 426 -18.12 -5.29 -17.23
N ASP A 427 -17.79 -4.16 -17.86
CA ASP A 427 -18.69 -3.03 -18.14
C ASP A 427 -19.20 -2.30 -16.89
N ALA A 428 -18.28 -1.89 -16.02
CA ALA A 428 -18.61 -1.08 -14.84
C ALA A 428 -19.19 0.29 -15.23
N LEU A 429 -20.35 0.61 -14.66
CA LEU A 429 -21.04 1.89 -14.78
C LEU A 429 -20.67 2.85 -13.66
N GLU A 430 -20.53 2.38 -12.41
CA GLU A 430 -20.24 3.23 -11.26
C GLU A 430 -19.46 2.47 -10.19
N TYR A 431 -18.45 3.12 -9.61
CA TYR A 431 -17.75 2.61 -8.44
C TYR A 431 -18.39 3.14 -7.15
N CYS A 432 -18.89 2.24 -6.30
CA CYS A 432 -19.52 2.52 -5.01
C CYS A 432 -18.53 2.20 -3.87
N SER A 433 -17.69 3.18 -3.54
CA SER A 433 -16.66 3.04 -2.51
C SER A 433 -17.24 2.62 -1.15
N PRO A 434 -16.59 1.69 -0.41
CA PRO A 434 -15.28 1.09 -0.72
C PRO A 434 -15.31 -0.26 -1.45
N GLN A 435 -16.45 -0.96 -1.52
CA GLN A 435 -16.48 -2.40 -1.81
C GLN A 435 -17.38 -2.83 -2.98
N TRP A 436 -18.17 -1.92 -3.55
CA TRP A 436 -19.19 -2.28 -4.53
C TRP A 436 -18.99 -1.53 -5.84
N ALA A 437 -19.41 -2.14 -6.94
CA ALA A 437 -19.57 -1.47 -8.22
C ALA A 437 -20.88 -1.88 -8.87
N ILE A 438 -21.43 -0.95 -9.64
CA ILE A 438 -22.58 -1.15 -10.50
C ILE A 438 -22.03 -1.44 -11.88
N TYR A 439 -22.50 -2.52 -12.47
CA TYR A 439 -22.18 -2.99 -13.82
C TYR A 439 -23.45 -2.99 -14.65
N GLU A 440 -23.35 -3.04 -15.98
CA GLU A 440 -24.54 -3.08 -16.86
C GLU A 440 -25.49 -4.24 -16.55
N TRP A 441 -24.96 -5.34 -16.00
CA TRP A 441 -25.71 -6.52 -15.64
C TRP A 441 -26.22 -6.55 -14.18
N GLY A 442 -25.78 -5.66 -13.29
CA GLY A 442 -26.13 -5.73 -11.86
C GLY A 442 -25.13 -5.05 -10.91
N ILE A 443 -24.96 -5.59 -9.70
CA ILE A 443 -23.97 -5.13 -8.72
C ILE A 443 -22.99 -6.25 -8.37
N GLY A 444 -21.72 -5.89 -8.28
CA GLY A 444 -20.64 -6.77 -7.83
C GLY A 444 -19.96 -6.17 -6.62
N GLY A 445 -19.76 -6.98 -5.58
CA GLY A 445 -18.99 -6.64 -4.40
C GLY A 445 -17.74 -7.50 -4.31
N TRP A 446 -16.63 -6.91 -3.87
CA TRP A 446 -15.38 -7.64 -3.63
C TRP A 446 -14.95 -7.51 -2.17
N TYR A 447 -14.23 -8.53 -1.71
CA TYR A 447 -13.64 -8.57 -0.39
C TYR A 447 -12.20 -9.04 -0.49
N GLU A 448 -11.28 -8.38 0.21
CA GLU A 448 -9.83 -8.59 0.09
C GLU A 448 -9.36 -10.04 0.35
N HIS A 449 -10.23 -10.88 0.94
CA HIS A 449 -9.95 -12.29 1.25
C HIS A 449 -10.79 -13.29 0.45
N ARG A 450 -11.56 -12.86 -0.56
CA ARG A 450 -12.32 -13.77 -1.42
C ARG A 450 -11.91 -13.63 -2.88
N LEU A 451 -11.65 -14.78 -3.51
CA LEU A 451 -11.41 -14.87 -4.94
C LEU A 451 -12.70 -14.72 -5.75
N ASP A 452 -13.86 -15.04 -5.15
CA ASP A 452 -15.16 -14.91 -5.81
C ASP A 452 -15.86 -13.61 -5.39
N PRO A 453 -16.21 -12.71 -6.33
CA PRO A 453 -17.00 -11.53 -6.07
C PRO A 453 -18.44 -11.94 -5.72
N TYR A 454 -19.07 -11.15 -4.86
CA TYR A 454 -20.48 -11.31 -4.57
C TYR A 454 -21.31 -10.58 -5.63
N ILE A 455 -22.09 -11.33 -6.41
CA ILE A 455 -22.79 -10.83 -7.59
C ILE A 455 -24.30 -10.83 -7.31
N ILE A 456 -24.96 -9.70 -7.58
CA ILE A 456 -26.42 -9.59 -7.62
C ILE A 456 -26.80 -9.06 -8.99
N THR A 457 -27.40 -9.93 -9.81
CA THR A 457 -27.83 -9.59 -11.16
C THR A 457 -29.00 -8.62 -11.14
N ALA A 458 -29.18 -7.86 -12.21
CA ALA A 458 -30.19 -6.81 -12.25
C ALA A 458 -31.59 -7.39 -12.01
N SER A 459 -31.87 -8.61 -12.50
CA SER A 459 -33.13 -9.34 -12.30
C SER A 459 -33.49 -9.51 -10.82
N ARG A 460 -32.49 -9.75 -9.97
CA ARG A 460 -32.61 -9.97 -8.52
C ARG A 460 -32.64 -8.70 -7.68
N LEU A 461 -32.36 -7.52 -8.23
CA LEU A 461 -32.37 -6.25 -7.47
C LEU A 461 -33.72 -5.95 -6.78
N GLY A 462 -34.83 -6.53 -7.26
CA GLY A 462 -36.16 -6.36 -6.68
C GLY A 462 -36.44 -7.18 -5.42
N GLU A 463 -35.55 -8.12 -5.06
CA GLU A 463 -35.69 -8.91 -3.82
C GLU A 463 -35.57 -8.00 -2.58
N THR A 464 -36.40 -8.25 -1.57
CA THR A 464 -36.57 -7.35 -0.41
C THR A 464 -35.65 -7.68 0.76
N ASP A 465 -35.12 -8.89 0.78
CA ASP A 465 -34.28 -9.45 1.84
C ASP A 465 -32.78 -9.14 1.68
N TRP A 466 -32.39 -8.45 0.60
CA TRP A 466 -30.99 -8.08 0.37
C TRP A 466 -30.37 -7.29 1.52
N GLY A 467 -31.13 -6.38 2.14
CA GLY A 467 -30.65 -5.61 3.30
C GLY A 467 -30.26 -6.52 4.46
N SER A 468 -31.21 -7.33 4.94
CA SER A 468 -30.98 -8.29 6.02
C SER A 468 -29.90 -9.32 5.68
N HIS A 469 -29.90 -9.86 4.45
CA HIS A 469 -28.93 -10.87 4.02
C HIS A 469 -27.49 -10.34 4.02
N MET A 470 -27.31 -9.05 3.75
CA MET A 470 -25.99 -8.42 3.66
C MET A 470 -25.54 -7.82 4.99
N GLU A 471 -26.45 -7.37 5.84
CA GLU A 471 -26.15 -6.92 7.20
C GLU A 471 -25.61 -8.04 8.11
N GLU A 472 -26.01 -9.29 7.88
CA GLU A 472 -25.48 -10.46 8.60
C GLU A 472 -24.02 -10.76 8.27
N LYS A 473 -23.46 -10.15 7.21
CA LYS A 473 -22.10 -10.44 6.74
C LYS A 473 -21.12 -9.41 7.29
N THR A 474 -20.24 -9.87 8.17
CA THR A 474 -19.21 -9.04 8.84
C THR A 474 -18.22 -8.34 7.89
N TRP A 475 -18.12 -8.80 6.64
CA TRP A 475 -17.22 -8.26 5.64
C TRP A 475 -17.82 -7.15 4.78
N VAL A 476 -19.15 -6.96 4.81
CA VAL A 476 -19.86 -6.01 3.98
C VAL A 476 -19.85 -4.61 4.60
N ASP A 477 -19.40 -3.62 3.84
CA ASP A 477 -19.67 -2.23 4.13
C ASP A 477 -21.14 -1.91 3.77
N ALA A 478 -22.00 -1.93 4.80
CA ALA A 478 -23.44 -1.78 4.64
C ALA A 478 -23.83 -0.48 3.93
N ARG A 479 -23.06 0.60 4.12
CA ARG A 479 -23.34 1.91 3.53
C ARG A 479 -23.17 1.89 2.01
N SER A 480 -22.03 1.41 1.53
CA SER A 480 -21.74 1.31 0.10
C SER A 480 -22.60 0.25 -0.59
N PHE A 481 -22.93 -0.84 0.12
CA PHE A 481 -23.88 -1.83 -0.36
C PHE A 481 -25.28 -1.24 -0.58
N GLN A 482 -25.86 -0.62 0.44
CA GLN A 482 -27.18 0.01 0.36
C GLN A 482 -27.21 1.08 -0.74
N TYR A 483 -26.14 1.87 -0.82
CA TYR A 483 -25.98 2.85 -1.89
C TYR A 483 -25.99 2.20 -3.29
N ALA A 484 -25.20 1.15 -3.51
CA ALA A 484 -25.13 0.44 -4.78
C ALA A 484 -26.45 -0.23 -5.15
N LEU A 485 -27.14 -0.83 -4.18
CA LEU A 485 -28.43 -1.50 -4.36
C LEU A 485 -29.52 -0.51 -4.77
N GLU A 486 -29.68 0.58 -4.02
CA GLU A 486 -30.67 1.62 -4.33
C GLU A 486 -30.39 2.30 -5.66
N THR A 487 -29.13 2.66 -5.94
CA THR A 487 -28.75 3.30 -7.20
C THR A 487 -29.01 2.37 -8.38
N SER A 488 -28.68 1.09 -8.26
CA SER A 488 -28.95 0.10 -9.31
C SER A 488 -30.44 -0.12 -9.54
N ARG A 489 -31.28 -0.09 -8.50
CA ARG A 489 -32.75 -0.13 -8.65
C ARG A 489 -33.25 1.05 -9.46
N LEU A 490 -32.78 2.26 -9.16
CA LEU A 490 -33.16 3.47 -9.90
C LEU A 490 -32.69 3.42 -11.36
N LEU A 491 -31.45 3.01 -11.60
CA LEU A 491 -30.91 2.85 -12.94
C LEU A 491 -31.67 1.78 -13.74
N ARG A 492 -32.04 0.66 -13.11
CA ARG A 492 -32.88 -0.37 -13.74
C ARG A 492 -34.26 0.17 -14.12
N LEU A 493 -34.91 0.91 -13.22
CA LEU A 493 -36.22 1.54 -13.50
C LEU A 493 -36.13 2.56 -14.65
N ALA A 494 -34.99 3.24 -14.78
CA ALA A 494 -34.71 4.17 -15.87
C ALA A 494 -34.25 3.47 -17.18
N GLY A 495 -34.20 2.14 -17.23
CA GLY A 495 -33.76 1.39 -18.41
C GLY A 495 -32.27 1.55 -18.72
N ARG A 496 -31.44 1.80 -17.70
CA ARG A 496 -29.98 1.96 -17.81
C ARG A 496 -29.20 0.71 -17.43
N LEU A 497 -29.88 -0.33 -16.95
CA LEU A 497 -29.32 -1.66 -16.70
C LEU A 497 -30.07 -2.67 -17.55
N ASP A 498 -29.36 -3.32 -18.47
CA ASP A 498 -29.92 -4.27 -19.44
C ASP A 498 -30.36 -5.58 -18.77
N GLY A 499 -29.70 -5.93 -17.67
CA GLY A 499 -30.08 -7.05 -16.80
C GLY A 499 -29.91 -8.45 -17.38
N THR A 500 -29.26 -8.56 -18.54
CA THR A 500 -28.69 -9.80 -19.05
C THR A 500 -27.57 -10.25 -18.13
N ASP A 501 -27.71 -11.45 -17.56
CA ASP A 501 -26.70 -12.06 -16.72
C ASP A 501 -25.46 -12.43 -17.57
N PRO A 502 -24.25 -11.98 -17.22
CA PRO A 502 -23.04 -12.29 -17.98
C PRO A 502 -22.69 -13.78 -17.91
N SER A 503 -23.20 -14.53 -16.92
CA SER A 503 -23.02 -15.98 -16.83
C SER A 503 -23.93 -16.77 -17.78
N THR A 504 -24.97 -16.12 -18.33
CA THR A 504 -25.79 -16.65 -19.42
C THR A 504 -25.27 -16.10 -20.74
N GLY A 505 -24.16 -16.66 -21.23
CA GLY A 505 -23.76 -16.45 -22.63
C GLY A 505 -24.86 -16.95 -23.59
N PRO A 506 -24.84 -16.53 -24.87
CA PRO A 506 -25.65 -17.17 -25.91
C PRO A 506 -25.34 -18.68 -26.06
#